data_AF-A0A1F6DSN5-F1
#
_entry.id   AF-A0A1F6DSN5-F1
#
_cell.length_a   1.000
_cell.length_b   1.000
_cell.length_c   1.000
_cell.angle_alpha   90.00
_cell.angle_beta   90.00
_cell.angle_gamma   90.00
#
_symmetry.space_group_name_H-M   'P 1'
#
loop_
_entity.id
_entity.type
_entity.pdbx_description
1 polymer ?
#
loop_
_entity_poly.entity_id
_entity_poly.type
_entity_poly.pdbx_seq_one_letter_code
_entity_poly.pdbx_strand_id
1 'polypeptide(L)'
;MQVNFSLDSAKVPTNYIPPGTDSYPYSFARVGEVGAEWFARLIQARVLQAGAQGVEFDVARWTWGRQNNSNFAMDADNDLVVDHGYVAGVNSFGLGARVFHETLRSLLGTNKIIQADSTASTGGVRDWKYLNGVQMESFPSANDYDIFSAAFTHLRLWSENAGKGQSGIVPLTYAYSKTATEAYNVCTIKRDYDNTGLIVPITPTGQCLQPSFLEQFKGLNSRARINLASATLVEMMNPYTALETNEYYDPDGIQETGTIRGTFDWDEYHRGVDNVWGWLGKPVGSLKRELQYTSGNLFAQTSWSLQKDAGFQATTVGSGGVLSAIVTEKADPGVVVPNESWGSVRFVPSTALALTPGKEYTITFDARGDDDWTYKGKTYQDVPRMLAVFMPMKTVRLLRAMGVLVDSSWRSYSLTFTAASCPSSSTNDRFCPPSGINTPYFGVSEQVGKTEIRNIKVYEGSGERWSREFGGGIVLLNMSNVPWNVALSGSFKRIQGMVDPVVNNGSAVGSSVTIPARDALFLVRTAAPSASATPAGDRPYAQLASTFTALESVMDDIKALIFRTFGPN
;
A
#
# COMPACT_ATOMS: atom_id res chain seq x y z
N MET A 1 -15.04 4.80 7.50
CA MET A 1 -15.74 3.70 8.23
C MET A 1 -14.73 2.60 8.49
N GLN A 2 -14.77 1.98 9.68
CA GLN A 2 -13.89 0.83 9.99
C GLN A 2 -14.63 -0.49 9.73
N VAL A 3 -13.94 -1.49 9.18
CA VAL A 3 -14.52 -2.79 8.79
C VAL A 3 -13.71 -3.91 9.43
N ASN A 4 -14.30 -4.59 10.41
CA ASN A 4 -13.64 -5.57 11.25
C ASN A 4 -14.66 -6.66 11.65
N PHE A 5 -14.48 -7.91 11.20
CA PHE A 5 -15.42 -9.02 11.47
C PHE A 5 -14.67 -10.31 11.80
N SER A 6 -14.96 -10.94 12.93
CA SER A 6 -14.54 -12.33 13.20
C SER A 6 -15.61 -13.30 12.70
N LEU A 7 -15.20 -14.43 12.12
CA LEU A 7 -16.10 -15.52 11.71
C LEU A 7 -16.64 -16.37 12.88
N ASP A 8 -16.15 -16.15 14.11
CA ASP A 8 -16.30 -17.13 15.20
C ASP A 8 -17.28 -16.79 16.31
N SER A 9 -17.98 -15.67 16.22
CA SER A 9 -19.01 -15.34 17.21
C SER A 9 -20.06 -16.47 17.37
N ALA A 10 -20.39 -16.76 18.63
CA ALA A 10 -21.22 -17.90 19.07
C ALA A 10 -22.56 -17.99 18.33
N LYS A 11 -22.92 -19.16 17.79
CA LYS A 11 -24.15 -19.48 17.00
C LYS A 11 -25.30 -18.47 17.08
N VAL A 12 -25.77 -18.02 15.91
CA VAL A 12 -26.99 -17.21 15.80
C VAL A 12 -28.15 -18.09 16.28
N PRO A 13 -28.98 -17.65 17.23
CA PRO A 13 -30.25 -18.32 17.51
C PRO A 13 -31.02 -18.50 16.20
N THR A 14 -31.61 -19.67 15.94
CA THR A 14 -32.36 -19.95 14.70
C THR A 14 -33.55 -19.00 14.48
N ASN A 15 -33.90 -18.22 15.50
CA ASN A 15 -34.97 -17.21 15.53
C ASN A 15 -34.44 -15.76 15.60
N TYR A 16 -33.14 -15.51 15.40
CA TYR A 16 -32.62 -14.15 15.39
C TYR A 16 -33.10 -13.40 14.15
N ILE A 17 -33.90 -12.36 14.37
CA ILE A 17 -34.33 -11.41 13.36
C ILE A 17 -33.61 -10.09 13.69
N PRO A 18 -32.65 -9.64 12.88
CA PRO A 18 -31.94 -8.40 13.14
C PRO A 18 -32.89 -7.20 13.14
N PRO A 19 -32.69 -6.23 14.03
CA PRO A 19 -33.53 -5.03 14.08
C PRO A 19 -33.54 -4.31 12.74
N GLY A 20 -34.73 -4.04 12.20
CA GLY A 20 -34.92 -3.24 10.98
C GLY A 20 -34.84 -3.99 9.65
N THR A 21 -34.98 -5.32 9.63
CA THR A 21 -35.05 -6.08 8.38
C THR A 21 -36.43 -6.71 8.17
N ASP A 22 -37.26 -6.01 7.39
CA ASP A 22 -38.42 -6.65 6.78
C ASP A 22 -37.90 -7.62 5.68
N SER A 23 -38.00 -8.93 5.93
CA SER A 23 -38.27 -10.00 4.93
C SER A 23 -37.17 -10.69 4.09
N TYR A 24 -35.86 -10.58 4.34
CA TYR A 24 -34.87 -11.40 3.60
C TYR A 24 -34.18 -12.47 4.46
N PRO A 25 -34.14 -13.75 4.02
CA PRO A 25 -33.31 -14.76 4.69
C PRO A 25 -31.83 -14.43 4.47
N TYR A 26 -31.05 -14.46 5.56
CA TYR A 26 -29.59 -14.39 5.50
C TYR A 26 -29.04 -15.58 4.72
N SER A 27 -27.96 -15.35 3.96
CA SER A 27 -27.33 -16.39 3.15
C SER A 27 -26.39 -17.26 3.98
N PHE A 28 -25.98 -16.80 5.16
CA PHE A 28 -25.03 -17.48 6.03
C PHE A 28 -25.66 -17.96 7.35
N ALA A 29 -25.16 -19.08 7.87
CA ALA A 29 -25.66 -19.74 9.08
C ALA A 29 -24.82 -19.45 10.35
N ARG A 30 -23.77 -18.61 10.27
CA ARG A 30 -22.80 -18.35 11.36
C ARG A 30 -22.81 -16.87 11.75
N VAL A 31 -22.70 -16.53 13.04
CA VAL A 31 -22.87 -15.13 13.50
C VAL A 31 -21.86 -14.19 12.89
N GLY A 32 -20.59 -14.60 12.79
CA GLY A 32 -19.56 -13.76 12.19
C GLY A 32 -19.83 -13.40 10.74
N GLU A 33 -20.32 -14.39 9.97
CA GLU A 33 -20.76 -14.20 8.59
C GLU A 33 -22.05 -13.38 8.52
N VAL A 34 -22.99 -13.56 9.46
CA VAL A 34 -24.23 -12.77 9.57
C VAL A 34 -23.94 -11.31 9.92
N GLY A 35 -22.95 -11.04 10.78
CA GLY A 35 -22.50 -9.69 11.09
C GLY A 35 -21.88 -9.00 9.88
N ALA A 36 -21.01 -9.70 9.17
CA ALA A 36 -20.46 -9.25 7.89
C ALA A 36 -21.56 -9.00 6.85
N GLU A 37 -22.52 -9.91 6.69
CA GLU A 37 -23.62 -9.78 5.75
C GLU A 37 -24.57 -8.63 6.12
N TRP A 38 -24.94 -8.51 7.39
CA TRP A 38 -25.78 -7.42 7.89
C TRP A 38 -25.11 -6.06 7.62
N PHE A 39 -23.82 -5.93 7.94
CA PHE A 39 -23.12 -4.68 7.69
C PHE A 39 -22.99 -4.40 6.19
N ALA A 40 -22.73 -5.42 5.35
CA ALA A 40 -22.71 -5.26 3.90
C ALA A 40 -24.04 -4.72 3.36
N ARG A 41 -25.18 -5.22 3.85
CA ARG A 41 -26.51 -4.71 3.50
C ARG A 41 -26.73 -3.28 3.95
N LEU A 42 -26.30 -2.93 5.18
CA LEU A 42 -26.36 -1.57 5.68
C LEU A 42 -25.54 -0.61 4.81
N ILE A 43 -24.31 -0.98 4.44
CA ILE A 43 -23.46 -0.16 3.58
C ILE A 43 -24.06 -0.05 2.18
N GLN A 44 -24.56 -1.14 1.61
CA GLN A 44 -25.22 -1.09 0.31
C GLN A 44 -26.41 -0.12 0.31
N ALA A 45 -27.28 -0.19 1.33
CA ALA A 45 -28.41 0.72 1.45
C ALA A 45 -27.96 2.19 1.51
N ARG A 46 -26.89 2.49 2.26
CA ARG A 46 -26.31 3.84 2.35
C ARG A 46 -25.71 4.30 1.02
N VAL A 47 -24.99 3.45 0.30
CA VAL A 47 -24.43 3.76 -1.02
C VAL A 47 -25.54 4.09 -2.01
N LEU A 48 -26.63 3.32 -2.01
CA LEU A 48 -27.78 3.55 -2.89
C LEU A 48 -28.55 4.81 -2.49
N GLN A 49 -28.84 5.00 -1.21
CA GLN A 49 -29.55 6.19 -0.70
C GLN A 49 -28.79 7.48 -1.01
N ALA A 50 -27.46 7.46 -0.90
CA ALA A 50 -26.62 8.60 -1.22
C ALA A 50 -26.43 8.84 -2.73
N GLY A 51 -26.89 7.92 -3.59
CA GLY A 51 -26.60 7.96 -5.03
C GLY A 51 -25.10 7.84 -5.35
N ALA A 52 -24.30 7.26 -4.44
CA ALA A 52 -22.85 7.24 -4.55
C ALA A 52 -22.37 6.25 -5.63
N GLN A 53 -21.21 6.55 -6.23
CA GLN A 53 -20.53 5.66 -7.20
C GLN A 53 -19.81 4.50 -6.50
N GLY A 54 -19.63 4.58 -5.17
CA GLY A 54 -18.96 3.55 -4.40
C GLY A 54 -18.78 3.93 -2.94
N VAL A 55 -17.88 3.20 -2.28
CA VAL A 55 -17.52 3.36 -0.87
C VAL A 55 -16.03 3.08 -0.66
N GLU A 56 -15.42 3.86 0.22
CA GLU A 56 -14.07 3.64 0.72
C GLU A 56 -14.08 3.43 2.24
N PHE A 57 -13.34 2.42 2.70
CA PHE A 57 -13.19 2.12 4.12
C PHE A 57 -11.85 2.62 4.65
N ASP A 58 -11.90 3.75 5.36
CA ASP A 58 -10.75 4.39 6.04
C ASP A 58 -9.92 3.43 6.92
N VAL A 59 -10.50 2.36 7.45
CA VAL A 59 -9.72 1.30 8.12
C VAL A 59 -10.31 -0.07 7.78
N ALA A 60 -9.57 -0.87 7.00
CA ALA A 60 -9.84 -2.29 6.84
C ALA A 60 -8.57 -3.08 7.20
N ARG A 61 -8.58 -3.71 8.37
CA ARG A 61 -7.40 -4.43 8.87
C ARG A 61 -7.53 -5.92 8.60
N TRP A 62 -6.40 -6.53 8.28
CA TRP A 62 -6.32 -8.00 8.22
C TRP A 62 -6.31 -8.64 9.62
N THR A 63 -5.88 -7.88 10.63
CA THR A 63 -5.53 -8.41 11.95
C THR A 63 -6.08 -7.53 13.04
N TRP A 64 -6.49 -8.14 14.16
CA TRP A 64 -7.02 -7.41 15.29
C TRP A 64 -5.94 -6.71 16.12
N GLY A 65 -6.05 -5.37 16.19
CA GLY A 65 -5.34 -4.53 17.16
C GLY A 65 -3.80 -4.56 17.13
N ARG A 66 -3.19 -3.81 18.06
CA ARG A 66 -1.78 -3.94 18.46
C ARG A 66 -1.76 -4.77 19.74
N GLN A 67 -1.49 -6.06 19.63
CA GLN A 67 -1.80 -7.04 20.69
C GLN A 67 -0.94 -6.88 21.95
N ASN A 68 0.18 -6.14 21.87
CA ASN A 68 1.00 -5.80 23.03
C ASN A 68 0.35 -4.80 23.99
N ASN A 69 -0.83 -4.29 23.63
CA ASN A 69 -1.62 -3.47 24.52
C ASN A 69 -2.81 -4.32 25.00
N SER A 70 -2.77 -4.65 26.30
CA SER A 70 -3.79 -5.44 27.01
C SER A 70 -5.20 -4.91 26.83
N ASN A 71 -5.35 -3.64 26.45
CA ASN A 71 -6.64 -3.02 26.13
C ASN A 71 -7.27 -3.54 24.82
N PHE A 72 -6.57 -4.40 24.05
CA PHE A 72 -7.07 -5.01 22.81
C PHE A 72 -7.15 -6.54 22.85
N ALA A 73 -7.28 -7.13 24.03
CA ALA A 73 -7.66 -8.54 24.16
C ALA A 73 -9.00 -8.79 23.45
N MET A 74 -9.04 -9.76 22.54
CA MET A 74 -10.26 -10.22 21.88
C MET A 74 -10.31 -11.73 22.01
N ASP A 75 -11.44 -12.22 22.50
CA ASP A 75 -11.87 -13.61 22.45
C ASP A 75 -12.92 -13.64 21.33
N ALA A 76 -12.55 -14.14 20.17
CA ALA A 76 -13.32 -14.02 18.95
C ALA A 76 -14.35 -15.15 18.80
N ASP A 77 -14.12 -16.29 19.45
CA ASP A 77 -15.02 -17.45 19.48
C ASP A 77 -15.87 -17.59 20.75
N ASN A 78 -15.66 -16.69 21.72
CA ASN A 78 -16.34 -16.60 23.02
C ASN A 78 -16.14 -17.86 23.89
N ASP A 79 -14.98 -18.52 23.81
CA ASP A 79 -14.63 -19.67 24.66
C ASP A 79 -13.99 -19.29 26.01
N LEU A 80 -13.89 -17.98 26.30
CA LEU A 80 -13.23 -17.35 27.44
C LEU A 80 -11.70 -17.38 27.39
N VAL A 81 -11.12 -17.74 26.24
CA VAL A 81 -9.69 -17.65 25.94
C VAL A 81 -9.48 -16.54 24.92
N VAL A 82 -8.60 -15.59 25.25
CA VAL A 82 -8.22 -14.54 24.30
C VAL A 82 -7.51 -15.22 23.12
N ASP A 83 -7.99 -15.02 21.90
CA ASP A 83 -7.49 -15.62 20.65
C ASP A 83 -7.12 -14.57 19.57
N HIS A 84 -7.46 -13.30 19.81
CA HIS A 84 -7.31 -12.18 18.90
C HIS A 84 -7.76 -12.43 17.44
N GLY A 85 -8.74 -13.31 17.23
CA GLY A 85 -9.27 -13.63 15.90
C GLY A 85 -8.49 -14.72 15.17
N TYR A 86 -7.61 -15.43 15.86
CA TYR A 86 -6.90 -16.60 15.36
C TYR A 86 -7.44 -17.87 16.01
N VAL A 87 -8.30 -18.58 15.28
CA VAL A 87 -8.88 -19.84 15.75
C VAL A 87 -8.26 -20.99 14.97
N ALA A 88 -7.73 -21.98 15.68
CA ALA A 88 -6.91 -23.05 15.10
C ALA A 88 -5.73 -22.53 14.26
N GLY A 89 -5.20 -21.36 14.64
CA GLY A 89 -4.10 -20.69 13.93
C GLY A 89 -4.46 -20.09 12.56
N VAL A 90 -5.73 -20.10 12.18
CA VAL A 90 -6.27 -19.40 11.00
C VAL A 90 -6.81 -18.05 11.41
N ASN A 91 -6.45 -16.99 10.67
CA ASN A 91 -6.95 -15.65 10.93
C ASN A 91 -8.42 -15.50 10.50
N SER A 92 -9.34 -15.89 11.38
CA SER A 92 -10.78 -15.83 11.13
C SER A 92 -11.28 -14.39 11.06
N PHE A 93 -10.59 -13.45 11.70
CA PHE A 93 -10.86 -12.02 11.60
C PHE A 93 -10.61 -11.46 10.18
N GLY A 94 -9.46 -11.76 9.60
CA GLY A 94 -9.15 -11.38 8.21
C GLY A 94 -10.12 -12.03 7.22
N LEU A 95 -10.47 -13.30 7.44
CA LEU A 95 -11.44 -14.01 6.60
C LEU A 95 -12.88 -13.46 6.76
N GLY A 96 -13.25 -12.92 7.91
CA GLY A 96 -14.53 -12.23 8.08
C GLY A 96 -14.62 -10.94 7.26
N ALA A 97 -13.54 -10.16 7.18
CA ALA A 97 -13.46 -9.01 6.29
C ALA A 97 -13.63 -9.42 4.82
N ARG A 98 -13.05 -10.56 4.41
CA ARG A 98 -13.25 -11.16 3.09
C ARG A 98 -14.72 -11.52 2.81
N VAL A 99 -15.44 -12.11 3.77
CA VAL A 99 -16.89 -12.37 3.64
C VAL A 99 -17.69 -11.09 3.49
N PHE A 100 -17.33 -10.04 4.22
CA PHE A 100 -17.97 -8.73 4.08
C PHE A 100 -17.80 -8.16 2.68
N HIS A 101 -16.57 -8.12 2.13
CA HIS A 101 -16.35 -7.61 0.78
C HIS A 101 -17.04 -8.46 -0.29
N GLU A 102 -17.06 -9.79 -0.12
CA GLU A 102 -17.80 -10.72 -0.98
C GLU A 102 -19.27 -10.34 -1.08
N THR A 103 -19.90 -10.21 0.08
CA THR A 103 -21.32 -9.91 0.19
C THR A 103 -21.61 -8.51 -0.33
N LEU A 104 -20.80 -7.52 0.04
CA LEU A 104 -20.98 -6.15 -0.43
C LEU A 104 -20.84 -6.07 -1.95
N ARG A 105 -19.86 -6.77 -2.53
CA ARG A 105 -19.68 -6.85 -3.98
C ARG A 105 -20.87 -7.52 -4.67
N SER A 106 -21.41 -8.60 -4.12
CA SER A 106 -22.58 -9.25 -4.71
C SER A 106 -23.83 -8.37 -4.66
N LEU A 107 -23.97 -7.54 -3.61
CA LEU A 107 -25.11 -6.63 -3.45
C LEU A 107 -25.01 -5.37 -4.31
N LEU A 108 -23.80 -4.83 -4.51
CA LEU A 108 -23.56 -3.60 -5.28
C LEU A 108 -23.26 -3.85 -6.77
N GLY A 109 -22.85 -5.07 -7.13
CA GLY A 109 -22.38 -5.40 -8.46
C GLY A 109 -20.98 -4.86 -8.78
N THR A 110 -20.50 -5.12 -9.99
CA THR A 110 -19.14 -4.76 -10.45
C THR A 110 -18.99 -3.28 -10.78
N ASN A 111 -20.10 -2.57 -11.00
CA ASN A 111 -20.10 -1.17 -11.45
C ASN A 111 -19.90 -0.14 -10.33
N LYS A 112 -19.83 -0.59 -9.07
CA LYS A 112 -19.59 0.29 -7.90
C LYS A 112 -18.14 0.18 -7.45
N ILE A 113 -17.58 1.29 -6.99
CA ILE A 113 -16.23 1.33 -6.40
C ILE A 113 -16.32 0.79 -4.96
N ILE A 114 -15.45 -0.15 -4.61
CA ILE A 114 -15.24 -0.62 -3.24
C ILE A 114 -13.74 -0.59 -2.98
N GLN A 115 -13.29 0.26 -2.07
CA GLN A 115 -11.89 0.42 -1.69
C GLN A 115 -11.71 0.40 -0.18
N ALA A 116 -10.47 0.25 0.27
CA ALA A 116 -10.10 0.38 1.66
C ALA A 116 -8.71 1.02 1.83
N ASP A 117 -8.44 1.60 2.99
CA ASP A 117 -7.08 1.95 3.40
C ASP A 117 -6.26 0.67 3.57
N SER A 118 -5.08 0.67 2.96
CA SER A 118 -4.06 -0.34 3.17
C SER A 118 -2.65 0.22 2.94
N THR A 119 -2.18 1.08 3.86
CA THR A 119 -0.82 1.64 3.80
C THR A 119 0.31 0.60 3.71
N ALA A 120 0.18 -0.57 4.35
CA ALA A 120 1.19 -1.63 4.32
C ALA A 120 0.58 -3.02 4.49
N SER A 121 1.31 -4.04 4.07
CA SER A 121 0.94 -5.47 4.18
C SER A 121 0.87 -6.00 5.62
N THR A 122 1.58 -5.36 6.56
CA THR A 122 1.68 -5.72 7.99
C THR A 122 0.41 -5.49 8.79
N GLY A 123 -0.60 -4.85 8.21
CA GLY A 123 -1.90 -4.69 8.88
C GLY A 123 -3.04 -4.28 7.96
N GLY A 124 -2.74 -3.92 6.71
CA GLY A 124 -3.76 -3.56 5.74
C GLY A 124 -4.52 -4.76 5.17
N VAL A 125 -5.59 -4.46 4.44
CA VAL A 125 -6.44 -5.46 3.80
C VAL A 125 -5.66 -6.32 2.79
N ARG A 126 -6.15 -7.53 2.53
CA ARG A 126 -5.54 -8.51 1.61
C ARG A 126 -6.51 -9.06 0.56
N ASP A 127 -7.70 -8.50 0.47
CA ASP A 127 -8.76 -8.99 -0.40
C ASP A 127 -8.63 -8.48 -1.84
N TRP A 128 -7.77 -9.13 -2.63
CA TRP A 128 -7.56 -8.77 -4.02
C TRP A 128 -8.79 -8.98 -4.91
N LYS A 129 -9.66 -9.93 -4.58
CA LYS A 129 -10.68 -10.39 -5.52
C LYS A 129 -11.94 -9.53 -5.52
N TYR A 130 -12.37 -8.96 -4.39
CA TYR A 130 -13.64 -8.21 -4.33
C TYR A 130 -13.51 -6.68 -4.28
N LEU A 131 -12.30 -6.16 -4.07
CA LEU A 131 -12.02 -4.73 -4.01
C LEU A 131 -11.54 -4.19 -5.37
N ASN A 132 -11.89 -2.93 -5.66
CA ASN A 132 -11.30 -2.18 -6.76
C ASN A 132 -9.83 -1.87 -6.48
N GLY A 133 -9.40 -1.86 -5.23
CA GLY A 133 -8.01 -1.62 -4.85
C GLY A 133 -7.94 -0.94 -3.50
N VAL A 134 -6.81 -0.29 -3.22
CA VAL A 134 -6.56 0.33 -1.92
C VAL A 134 -6.13 1.78 -2.05
N GLN A 135 -6.57 2.58 -1.08
CA GLN A 135 -5.96 3.86 -0.78
C GLN A 135 -4.76 3.57 0.14
N MET A 136 -3.58 4.09 -0.21
CA MET A 136 -2.39 3.96 0.64
C MET A 136 -2.18 5.28 1.35
N GLU A 137 -2.81 5.39 2.51
CA GLU A 137 -2.72 6.55 3.36
C GLU A 137 -1.27 6.87 3.76
N SER A 138 -0.96 8.16 3.78
CA SER A 138 0.35 8.67 4.21
C SER A 138 1.53 8.03 3.47
N PHE A 139 1.38 7.61 2.22
CA PHE A 139 2.40 6.85 1.50
C PHE A 139 3.80 7.53 1.53
N PRO A 140 4.89 6.77 1.79
CA PRO A 140 4.94 5.33 2.05
C PRO A 140 4.58 4.89 3.49
N SER A 141 4.50 5.83 4.46
CA SER A 141 3.93 5.67 5.82
C SER A 141 4.30 6.88 6.70
N ALA A 142 3.67 8.01 6.46
CA ALA A 142 3.93 9.33 7.05
C ALA A 142 5.41 9.72 7.00
N ASN A 143 5.98 9.68 5.80
CA ASN A 143 7.39 10.02 5.52
C ASN A 143 8.43 9.04 6.08
N ASP A 144 8.01 7.83 6.46
CA ASP A 144 8.96 6.75 6.71
C ASP A 144 9.52 6.21 5.37
N TYR A 145 10.49 6.94 4.82
CA TYR A 145 11.11 6.57 3.56
C TYR A 145 11.94 5.28 3.66
N ASP A 146 12.31 4.84 4.86
CA ASP A 146 13.06 3.60 5.06
C ASP A 146 12.20 2.35 4.81
N ILE A 147 10.86 2.48 4.83
CA ILE A 147 9.94 1.41 4.43
C ILE A 147 9.36 1.57 3.03
N PHE A 148 9.86 2.54 2.24
CA PHE A 148 9.36 2.83 0.89
C PHE A 148 9.29 1.57 0.03
N SER A 149 10.31 0.72 0.08
CA SER A 149 10.40 -0.49 -0.74
C SER A 149 9.24 -1.47 -0.50
N ALA A 150 8.80 -1.64 0.76
CA ALA A 150 7.64 -2.45 1.12
C ALA A 150 6.33 -1.78 0.70
N ALA A 151 6.18 -0.48 0.95
CA ALA A 151 4.99 0.27 0.55
C ALA A 151 4.80 0.29 -0.97
N PHE A 152 5.87 0.55 -1.73
CA PHE A 152 5.83 0.55 -3.19
C PHE A 152 5.57 -0.86 -3.75
N THR A 153 6.12 -1.90 -3.12
CA THR A 153 5.78 -3.29 -3.45
C THR A 153 4.30 -3.57 -3.21
N HIS A 154 3.74 -3.11 -2.08
CA HIS A 154 2.32 -3.26 -1.77
C HIS A 154 1.42 -2.53 -2.76
N LEU A 155 1.77 -1.29 -3.11
CA LEU A 155 1.10 -0.49 -4.15
C LEU A 155 1.03 -1.27 -5.47
N ARG A 156 2.17 -1.80 -5.91
CA ARG A 156 2.28 -2.57 -7.16
C ARG A 156 1.47 -3.86 -7.12
N LEU A 157 1.52 -4.61 -6.03
CA LEU A 157 0.74 -5.84 -5.90
C LEU A 157 -0.76 -5.57 -5.97
N TRP A 158 -1.24 -4.49 -5.36
CA TRP A 158 -2.64 -4.08 -5.48
C TRP A 158 -2.99 -3.57 -6.88
N SER A 159 -2.08 -2.86 -7.55
CA SER A 159 -2.27 -2.44 -8.94
C SER A 159 -2.39 -3.64 -9.89
N GLU A 160 -1.66 -4.71 -9.61
CA GLU A 160 -1.66 -5.95 -10.41
C GLU A 160 -2.85 -6.87 -10.13
N ASN A 161 -3.32 -6.93 -8.87
CA ASN A 161 -4.25 -7.97 -8.42
C ASN A 161 -5.65 -7.46 -8.04
N ALA A 162 -5.91 -6.17 -7.96
CA ALA A 162 -7.27 -5.72 -7.61
C ALA A 162 -8.33 -6.22 -8.62
N GLY A 163 -9.45 -6.71 -8.09
CA GLY A 163 -10.47 -7.42 -8.88
C GLY A 163 -10.02 -8.78 -9.40
N LYS A 164 -9.04 -9.46 -8.77
CA LYS A 164 -8.47 -10.73 -9.24
C LYS A 164 -9.57 -11.73 -9.61
N GLY A 165 -9.58 -12.16 -10.87
CA GLY A 165 -10.54 -13.14 -11.38
C GLY A 165 -11.99 -12.64 -11.47
N GLN A 166 -12.24 -11.34 -11.41
CA GLN A 166 -13.57 -10.74 -11.56
C GLN A 166 -13.65 -9.89 -12.82
N SER A 167 -14.60 -10.20 -13.71
CA SER A 167 -14.88 -9.35 -14.87
C SER A 167 -15.56 -8.06 -14.45
N GLY A 168 -15.12 -6.92 -15.01
CA GLY A 168 -15.78 -5.63 -14.82
C GLY A 168 -15.41 -4.86 -13.55
N ILE A 169 -14.59 -5.42 -12.65
CA ILE A 169 -13.96 -4.64 -11.58
C ILE A 169 -12.78 -3.88 -12.16
N VAL A 170 -12.83 -2.55 -12.08
CA VAL A 170 -11.76 -1.66 -12.52
C VAL A 170 -10.73 -1.49 -11.39
N PRO A 171 -9.45 -1.83 -11.59
CA PRO A 171 -8.40 -1.55 -10.63
C PRO A 171 -8.25 -0.05 -10.36
N LEU A 172 -8.32 0.31 -9.08
CA LEU A 172 -8.28 1.65 -8.52
C LEU A 172 -7.48 1.55 -7.22
N THR A 173 -6.17 1.63 -7.34
CA THR A 173 -5.24 1.68 -6.21
C THR A 173 -4.48 2.99 -6.29
N TYR A 174 -4.15 3.64 -5.18
CA TYR A 174 -3.38 4.89 -5.24
C TYR A 174 -2.58 5.18 -3.98
N ALA A 175 -1.42 5.80 -4.18
CA ALA A 175 -0.65 6.44 -3.11
C ALA A 175 -1.31 7.77 -2.74
N TYR A 176 -1.52 8.00 -1.44
CA TYR A 176 -2.10 9.22 -0.90
C TYR A 176 -1.22 9.79 0.21
N SER A 177 -0.99 11.09 0.18
CA SER A 177 -0.19 11.80 1.17
C SER A 177 -1.09 12.59 2.12
N LYS A 178 -1.30 12.11 3.37
CA LYS A 178 -2.07 12.87 4.38
C LYS A 178 -1.33 14.06 4.97
N THR A 179 -0.04 13.92 5.22
CA THR A 179 0.72 15.04 5.77
C THR A 179 1.06 16.02 4.65
N ALA A 180 1.09 17.29 5.02
CA ALA A 180 1.35 18.40 4.12
C ALA A 180 2.75 18.27 3.46
N THR A 181 2.95 18.90 2.29
CA THR A 181 4.30 19.00 1.71
C THR A 181 5.17 19.93 2.55
N GLU A 182 6.46 19.99 2.25
CA GLU A 182 7.41 20.93 2.85
C GLU A 182 6.91 22.38 2.75
N ALA A 183 6.23 22.73 1.65
CA ALA A 183 5.55 24.01 1.46
C ALA A 183 4.44 24.33 2.48
N TYR A 184 4.01 23.33 3.23
CA TYR A 184 2.75 23.33 3.93
C TYR A 184 2.93 22.95 5.42
N ASN A 185 3.98 22.17 5.74
CA ASN A 185 4.39 21.85 7.12
C ASN A 185 4.73 23.09 7.96
N VAL A 186 5.08 24.23 7.34
CA VAL A 186 5.35 25.48 8.07
C VAL A 186 4.06 26.27 8.35
N CYS A 187 2.99 25.98 7.62
CA CYS A 187 1.63 26.51 7.86
C CYS A 187 0.83 25.69 8.88
N THR A 188 1.27 24.47 9.17
CA THR A 188 0.70 23.58 10.17
C THR A 188 1.68 23.44 11.34
N ILE A 189 1.52 24.27 12.36
CA ILE A 189 2.39 24.31 13.54
C ILE A 189 2.42 22.92 14.21
N LYS A 190 3.59 22.28 14.29
CA LYS A 190 3.86 21.26 15.32
C LYS A 190 4.21 21.97 16.63
N ARG A 191 3.49 21.67 17.71
CA ARG A 191 4.06 21.84 19.06
C ARG A 191 5.11 20.74 19.24
N ASP A 192 6.34 21.12 19.53
CA ASP A 192 7.34 20.20 20.09
C ASP A 192 6.80 19.63 21.41
N TYR A 193 6.79 18.31 21.52
CA TYR A 193 6.39 17.57 22.72
C TYR A 193 7.59 17.33 23.67
N ASP A 194 8.78 17.74 23.27
CA ASP A 194 9.97 17.79 24.09
C ASP A 194 10.14 19.21 24.64
N ASN A 195 10.15 19.31 25.98
CA ASN A 195 10.23 20.53 26.80
C ASN A 195 11.52 21.37 26.59
N THR A 196 11.97 21.61 25.36
CA THR A 196 13.18 22.37 25.02
C THR A 196 12.93 23.87 24.86
N GLY A 197 11.67 24.32 24.96
CA GLY A 197 11.35 25.73 25.19
C GLY A 197 11.49 26.65 23.99
N LEU A 198 11.36 26.16 22.75
CA LEU A 198 11.28 27.03 21.59
C LEU A 198 9.84 27.56 21.39
N ILE A 199 9.62 28.83 21.77
CA ILE A 199 8.41 29.58 21.42
C ILE A 199 8.55 30.03 19.95
N VAL A 200 7.82 29.41 19.04
CA VAL A 200 7.64 29.93 17.67
C VAL A 200 6.31 30.70 17.62
N PRO A 201 6.29 31.96 17.15
CA PRO A 201 5.10 32.79 17.17
C PRO A 201 4.06 32.29 16.14
N ILE A 202 2.82 32.17 16.60
CA ILE A 202 1.64 31.99 15.75
C ILE A 202 1.43 33.29 14.98
N THR A 203 1.39 33.24 13.65
CA THR A 203 0.87 34.37 12.84
C THR A 203 -0.36 33.93 12.05
N PRO A 204 -1.36 34.82 11.89
CA PRO A 204 -2.71 34.44 11.52
C PRO A 204 -2.84 34.06 10.03
N THR A 205 -3.82 33.19 9.79
CA THR A 205 -4.42 32.82 8.49
C THR A 205 -4.32 33.93 7.43
N GLY A 206 -3.55 33.69 6.37
CA GLY A 206 -3.41 34.58 5.22
C GLY A 206 -2.01 34.67 4.61
N GLN A 207 -0.95 34.40 5.37
CA GLN A 207 0.44 34.42 4.85
C GLN A 207 0.78 33.22 3.97
N CYS A 208 0.16 32.06 4.18
CA CYS A 208 0.40 30.83 3.42
C CYS A 208 0.00 30.92 1.94
N LEU A 209 -0.86 31.88 1.58
CA LEU A 209 -1.26 32.16 0.20
C LEU A 209 -0.48 33.33 -0.41
N GLN A 210 0.40 33.98 0.36
CA GLN A 210 1.24 35.06 -0.17
C GLN A 210 2.33 34.45 -1.08
N PRO A 211 2.50 34.94 -2.32
CA PRO A 211 3.53 34.44 -3.23
C PRO A 211 4.92 34.39 -2.59
N SER A 212 5.29 35.42 -1.81
CA SER A 212 6.58 35.50 -1.11
C SER A 212 6.82 34.40 -0.07
N PHE A 213 5.76 33.85 0.52
CA PHE A 213 5.85 32.73 1.45
C PHE A 213 6.03 31.40 0.71
N LEU A 214 5.36 31.22 -0.43
CA LEU A 214 5.50 30.02 -1.27
C LEU A 214 6.89 29.96 -1.95
N GLU A 215 7.51 31.11 -2.24
CA GLU A 215 8.87 31.18 -2.82
C GLU A 215 9.90 30.37 -2.03
N GLN A 216 9.84 30.33 -0.69
CA GLN A 216 10.85 29.66 0.14
C GLN A 216 10.80 28.13 0.05
N PHE A 217 9.73 27.56 -0.53
CA PHE A 217 9.52 26.12 -0.62
C PHE A 217 9.67 25.56 -2.04
N LYS A 218 9.99 26.42 -3.00
CA LYS A 218 10.34 25.99 -4.35
C LYS A 218 11.52 25.02 -4.29
N GLY A 219 11.40 23.92 -5.04
CA GLY A 219 12.35 22.83 -5.09
C GLY A 219 12.23 21.82 -3.94
N LEU A 220 11.51 22.13 -2.86
CA LEU A 220 11.45 21.28 -1.66
C LEU A 220 10.31 20.27 -1.67
N ASN A 221 9.37 20.33 -2.63
CA ASN A 221 8.17 19.50 -2.68
C ASN A 221 8.42 18.05 -3.16
N SER A 222 9.54 17.45 -2.75
CA SER A 222 9.93 16.09 -3.19
C SER A 222 8.86 15.05 -2.87
N ARG A 223 8.13 15.25 -1.78
CA ARG A 223 7.08 14.33 -1.36
C ARG A 223 5.92 14.22 -2.35
N ALA A 224 5.45 15.35 -2.89
CA ALA A 224 4.38 15.33 -3.90
C ALA A 224 4.86 14.58 -5.14
N ARG A 225 6.10 14.87 -5.57
CA ARG A 225 6.75 14.18 -6.69
C ARG A 225 6.93 12.69 -6.46
N ILE A 226 7.31 12.26 -5.25
CA ILE A 226 7.44 10.83 -4.88
C ILE A 226 6.09 10.12 -5.01
N ASN A 227 5.01 10.70 -4.46
CA ASN A 227 3.68 10.10 -4.50
C ASN A 227 3.17 9.99 -5.94
N LEU A 228 3.26 11.09 -6.69
CA LEU A 228 2.85 11.13 -8.09
C LEU A 228 3.68 10.17 -8.96
N ALA A 229 5.00 10.15 -8.78
CA ALA A 229 5.88 9.25 -9.52
C ALA A 229 5.57 7.78 -9.18
N SER A 230 5.37 7.46 -7.90
CA SER A 230 5.04 6.10 -7.47
C SER A 230 3.76 5.60 -8.13
N ALA A 231 2.69 6.40 -8.11
CA ALA A 231 1.44 6.08 -8.78
C ALA A 231 1.60 5.97 -10.31
N THR A 232 2.28 6.93 -10.93
CA THR A 232 2.48 6.99 -12.38
C THR A 232 3.28 5.78 -12.90
N LEU A 233 4.33 5.39 -12.17
CA LEU A 233 5.19 4.26 -12.53
C LEU A 233 4.43 2.93 -12.59
N VAL A 234 3.38 2.77 -11.75
CA VAL A 234 2.52 1.58 -11.70
C VAL A 234 1.16 1.76 -12.39
N GLU A 235 1.02 2.81 -13.21
CA GLU A 235 -0.21 3.12 -13.98
C GLU A 235 -1.46 3.30 -13.12
N MET A 236 -1.29 3.95 -11.98
CA MET A 236 -2.35 4.19 -11.02
C MET A 236 -2.64 5.68 -10.84
N MET A 237 -3.82 5.97 -10.29
CA MET A 237 -4.21 7.35 -9.98
C MET A 237 -3.38 7.91 -8.82
N ASN A 238 -3.25 9.23 -8.77
CA ASN A 238 -2.70 9.94 -7.62
C ASN A 238 -3.66 11.05 -7.21
N PRO A 239 -4.57 10.82 -6.26
CA PRO A 239 -5.28 11.91 -5.63
C PRO A 239 -4.29 12.64 -4.72
N TYR A 240 -4.07 13.92 -4.98
CA TYR A 240 -3.39 14.79 -4.05
C TYR A 240 -4.41 15.73 -3.41
N THR A 241 -4.63 15.53 -2.12
CA THR A 241 -5.39 16.43 -1.27
C THR A 241 -4.47 16.77 -0.11
N ALA A 242 -3.83 17.93 -0.16
CA ALA A 242 -3.30 18.54 1.05
C ALA A 242 -4.52 18.91 1.91
N LEU A 243 -4.71 18.21 3.01
CA LEU A 243 -5.63 18.67 4.04
C LEU A 243 -4.99 19.92 4.64
N GLU A 244 -5.67 21.07 4.53
CA GLU A 244 -5.48 22.09 5.56
C GLU A 244 -5.96 21.47 6.85
N THR A 245 -5.05 21.30 7.81
CA THR A 245 -5.47 21.20 9.18
C THR A 245 -5.18 22.56 9.79
N ASN A 246 -6.15 23.49 9.72
CA ASN A 246 -6.19 24.61 10.67
C ASN A 246 -6.59 24.15 12.08
N GLU A 247 -6.78 22.84 12.25
CA GLU A 247 -7.00 22.15 13.51
C GLU A 247 -5.78 21.27 13.77
N TYR A 248 -5.36 21.15 15.02
CA TYR A 248 -4.36 20.16 15.42
C TYR A 248 -4.70 18.78 14.83
N TYR A 249 -3.79 18.21 14.04
CA TYR A 249 -3.84 16.77 13.78
C TYR A 249 -3.36 16.05 15.05
N ASP A 250 -4.26 15.99 16.03
CA ASP A 250 -4.19 15.08 17.15
C ASP A 250 -4.79 13.74 16.69
N PRO A 251 -4.01 12.64 16.65
CA PRO A 251 -4.57 11.31 16.36
C PRO A 251 -5.65 10.86 17.35
N ASP A 252 -5.86 11.56 18.47
CA ASP A 252 -6.79 11.20 19.56
C ASP A 252 -8.07 12.08 19.66
N GLY A 253 -8.34 12.92 18.66
CA GLY A 253 -9.70 13.41 18.37
C GLY A 253 -10.18 14.65 19.13
N ILE A 254 -10.16 15.81 18.47
CA ILE A 254 -11.00 16.98 18.78
C ILE A 254 -11.39 17.66 17.45
N GLN A 255 -12.66 18.11 17.34
CA GLN A 255 -13.20 18.86 16.20
C GLN A 255 -13.23 20.36 16.50
N GLU A 256 -12.90 21.25 15.54
CA GLU A 256 -13.50 22.59 15.47
C GLU A 256 -13.34 23.32 14.12
N THR A 257 -14.49 23.51 13.46
CA THR A 257 -14.78 24.10 12.14
C THR A 257 -13.92 25.24 11.58
N GLY A 258 -13.37 25.03 10.38
CA GLY A 258 -13.05 26.08 9.39
C GLY A 258 -12.22 25.57 8.20
N THR A 259 -12.85 25.25 7.05
CA THR A 259 -12.18 24.58 5.91
C THR A 259 -11.81 25.55 4.78
N ILE A 260 -10.54 25.64 4.38
CA ILE A 260 -10.17 25.99 3.00
C ILE A 260 -9.69 24.69 2.33
N ARG A 261 -10.37 24.31 1.24
CA ARG A 261 -10.01 23.11 0.46
C ARG A 261 -9.04 23.55 -0.64
N GLY A 262 -7.78 23.12 -0.57
CA GLY A 262 -6.80 23.34 -1.63
C GLY A 262 -6.50 22.06 -2.39
N THR A 263 -7.09 21.86 -3.57
CA THR A 263 -6.51 20.97 -4.58
C THR A 263 -5.35 21.73 -5.24
N PHE A 264 -4.12 21.26 -5.05
CA PHE A 264 -2.96 21.88 -5.68
C PHE A 264 -2.82 21.39 -7.12
N ASP A 265 -2.80 22.35 -8.04
CA ASP A 265 -2.58 22.12 -9.46
C ASP A 265 -1.07 21.99 -9.71
N TRP A 266 -0.52 20.81 -9.42
CA TRP A 266 0.90 20.54 -9.59
C TRP A 266 1.30 20.57 -11.07
N ASP A 267 2.44 21.19 -11.37
CA ASP A 267 2.95 21.34 -12.74
C ASP A 267 3.01 19.99 -13.49
N GLU A 268 3.33 18.91 -12.79
CA GLU A 268 3.41 17.56 -13.33
C GLU A 268 2.07 17.04 -13.91
N TYR A 269 0.92 17.51 -13.42
CA TYR A 269 -0.40 17.08 -13.90
C TYR A 269 -0.72 17.61 -15.31
N HIS A 270 -0.31 18.84 -15.60
CA HIS A 270 -0.70 19.56 -16.82
C HIS A 270 0.50 20.17 -17.56
N ARG A 271 1.69 19.61 -17.39
CA ARG A 271 2.94 20.09 -18.04
C ARG A 271 3.22 21.57 -17.74
N GLY A 272 2.94 22.01 -16.52
CA GLY A 272 3.19 23.38 -16.05
C GLY A 272 2.47 24.43 -16.88
N VAL A 273 3.18 25.46 -17.33
CA VAL A 273 2.62 26.59 -18.10
C VAL A 273 1.97 26.18 -19.42
N ASP A 274 2.34 25.02 -19.97
CA ASP A 274 1.76 24.54 -21.23
C ASP A 274 0.30 24.10 -21.06
N ASN A 275 -0.13 23.81 -19.81
CA ASN A 275 -1.48 23.38 -19.44
C ASN A 275 -2.05 22.23 -20.31
N VAL A 276 -1.21 21.22 -20.60
CA VAL A 276 -1.59 20.03 -21.36
C VAL A 276 -1.79 18.85 -20.40
N TRP A 277 -3.05 18.51 -20.17
CA TRP A 277 -3.44 17.31 -19.43
C TRP A 277 -3.12 16.04 -20.22
N GLY A 278 -2.74 14.98 -19.52
CA GLY A 278 -2.39 13.70 -20.16
C GLY A 278 -1.15 13.77 -21.05
N TRP A 279 -0.33 14.82 -20.92
CA TRP A 279 0.85 15.07 -21.77
C TRP A 279 1.86 13.92 -21.78
N LEU A 280 1.95 13.17 -20.69
CA LEU A 280 2.89 12.06 -20.56
C LEU A 280 2.50 10.90 -21.49
N GLY A 281 1.20 10.70 -21.73
CA GLY A 281 0.66 9.64 -22.58
C GLY A 281 0.77 8.24 -21.95
N LYS A 282 0.70 7.21 -22.79
CA LYS A 282 0.84 5.81 -22.35
C LYS A 282 2.32 5.44 -22.12
N PRO A 283 2.61 4.50 -21.21
CA PRO A 283 3.95 3.93 -21.11
C PRO A 283 4.38 3.28 -22.43
N VAL A 284 5.64 3.47 -22.82
CA VAL A 284 6.24 2.85 -24.02
C VAL A 284 7.22 1.73 -23.68
N GLY A 285 7.48 1.51 -22.39
CA GLY A 285 8.35 0.45 -21.89
C GLY A 285 7.92 -0.07 -20.53
N SER A 286 8.56 -1.16 -20.12
CA SER A 286 8.40 -1.72 -18.78
C SER A 286 8.94 -0.77 -17.73
N LEU A 287 8.40 -0.87 -16.51
CA LEU A 287 9.00 -0.29 -15.32
C LEU A 287 10.43 -0.87 -15.16
N LYS A 288 11.43 0.01 -15.03
CA LYS A 288 12.83 -0.36 -14.84
C LYS A 288 13.26 -0.04 -13.42
N ARG A 289 14.00 -0.96 -12.81
CA ARG A 289 14.67 -0.77 -11.52
C ARG A 289 16.16 -0.71 -11.77
N GLU A 290 16.80 0.39 -11.37
CA GLU A 290 18.25 0.54 -11.45
C GLU A 290 18.86 0.20 -10.09
N LEU A 291 19.77 -0.77 -10.10
CA LEU A 291 20.39 -1.28 -8.88
C LEU A 291 21.70 -0.52 -8.64
N GLN A 292 21.89 -0.02 -7.43
CA GLN A 292 23.13 0.64 -7.02
C GLN A 292 23.77 -0.12 -5.86
N TYR A 293 24.22 -1.34 -6.14
CA TYR A 293 24.92 -2.16 -5.17
C TYR A 293 26.42 -1.83 -5.17
N THR A 294 27.00 -1.67 -3.98
CA THR A 294 28.43 -1.40 -3.79
C THR A 294 29.20 -2.63 -3.31
N SER A 295 28.50 -3.74 -3.03
CA SER A 295 29.09 -5.02 -2.63
C SER A 295 28.62 -6.17 -3.52
N GLY A 296 29.31 -7.31 -3.42
CA GLY A 296 28.75 -8.60 -3.83
C GLY A 296 27.63 -9.07 -2.88
N ASN A 297 27.09 -10.27 -3.12
CA ASN A 297 26.09 -10.88 -2.23
C ASN A 297 26.73 -11.20 -0.85
N LEU A 298 26.32 -10.46 0.18
CA LEU A 298 26.76 -10.64 1.57
C LEU A 298 26.29 -11.97 2.19
N PHE A 299 25.32 -12.63 1.56
CA PHE A 299 24.84 -13.96 1.93
C PHE A 299 25.33 -15.09 1.00
N ALA A 300 26.38 -14.86 0.21
CA ALA A 300 26.87 -15.87 -0.75
C ALA A 300 27.24 -17.22 -0.13
N GLN A 301 27.62 -17.26 1.15
CA GLN A 301 28.03 -18.46 1.88
C GLN A 301 27.19 -18.72 3.13
N THR A 302 25.97 -18.17 3.19
CA THR A 302 25.11 -18.37 4.35
C THR A 302 24.36 -19.71 4.26
N SER A 303 24.19 -20.36 5.41
CA SER A 303 23.20 -21.41 5.60
C SER A 303 22.01 -20.84 6.37
N TRP A 304 20.85 -21.48 6.28
CA TRP A 304 19.64 -21.01 6.94
C TRP A 304 19.10 -22.10 7.87
N SER A 305 18.71 -21.69 9.06
CA SER A 305 18.09 -22.56 10.05
C SER A 305 16.65 -22.12 10.32
N LEU A 306 15.74 -23.07 10.40
CA LEU A 306 14.40 -22.83 10.91
C LEU A 306 14.46 -22.81 12.44
N GLN A 307 14.11 -21.68 13.03
CA GLN A 307 13.97 -21.52 14.48
C GLN A 307 12.51 -21.28 14.84
N LYS A 308 12.14 -21.64 16.06
CA LYS A 308 10.78 -21.48 16.58
C LYS A 308 10.79 -21.12 18.06
N ASP A 309 9.92 -20.22 18.46
CA ASP A 309 9.67 -19.89 19.86
C ASP A 309 8.87 -20.99 20.57
N ALA A 310 8.92 -21.01 21.91
CA ALA A 310 8.09 -21.88 22.72
C ALA A 310 6.61 -21.63 22.39
N GLY A 311 5.90 -22.68 21.98
CA GLY A 311 4.49 -22.59 21.59
C GLY A 311 4.22 -22.70 20.08
N PHE A 312 5.23 -22.61 19.23
CA PHE A 312 5.03 -22.71 17.78
C PHE A 312 5.40 -24.11 17.25
N GLN A 313 4.63 -24.59 16.27
CA GLN A 313 4.94 -25.79 15.52
C GLN A 313 5.21 -25.44 14.05
N ALA A 314 6.31 -25.98 13.53
CA ALA A 314 6.65 -25.86 12.13
C ALA A 314 7.52 -27.05 11.70
N THR A 315 7.34 -27.47 10.46
CA THR A 315 8.16 -28.50 9.81
C THR A 315 8.75 -27.95 8.52
N THR A 316 9.94 -28.45 8.15
CA THR A 316 10.53 -28.15 6.85
C THR A 316 9.99 -29.11 5.81
N VAL A 317 9.62 -28.60 4.63
CA VAL A 317 9.12 -29.43 3.53
C VAL A 317 9.90 -29.14 2.26
N GLY A 318 10.87 -29.98 1.95
CA GLY A 318 11.60 -29.90 0.68
C GLY A 318 13.09 -30.18 0.79
N SER A 319 13.74 -30.24 -0.37
CA SER A 319 15.19 -30.33 -0.55
C SER A 319 15.61 -29.34 -1.65
N GLY A 320 16.86 -28.89 -1.65
CA GLY A 320 17.45 -28.15 -2.77
C GLY A 320 17.29 -26.62 -2.76
N GLY A 321 17.93 -25.93 -1.80
CA GLY A 321 18.14 -24.48 -1.86
C GLY A 321 16.89 -23.60 -1.67
N VAL A 322 15.73 -24.21 -1.42
CA VAL A 322 14.48 -23.54 -1.04
C VAL A 322 14.30 -23.68 0.47
N LEU A 323 14.12 -22.54 1.15
CA LEU A 323 13.67 -22.52 2.53
C LEU A 323 12.17 -22.75 2.52
N SER A 324 11.70 -23.84 3.11
CA SER A 324 10.27 -24.14 3.20
C SER A 324 9.88 -24.45 4.62
N ALA A 325 8.81 -23.82 5.08
CA ALA A 325 8.20 -24.09 6.37
C ALA A 325 6.69 -24.26 6.19
N ILE A 326 6.13 -25.28 6.84
CA ILE A 326 4.69 -25.38 7.10
C ILE A 326 4.49 -25.08 8.58
N VAL A 327 3.84 -23.95 8.87
CA VAL A 327 3.41 -23.61 10.22
C VAL A 327 2.11 -24.36 10.48
N THR A 328 2.04 -25.09 11.59
CA THR A 328 0.85 -25.88 11.95
C THR A 328 0.27 -25.36 13.25
N GLU A 329 -1.01 -25.67 13.45
CA GLU A 329 -1.67 -25.46 14.74
C GLU A 329 -0.92 -26.18 15.87
N LYS A 330 -0.94 -25.59 17.07
CA LYS A 330 -0.44 -26.23 18.28
C LYS A 330 -1.53 -27.14 18.85
N ALA A 331 -1.15 -28.25 19.48
CA ALA A 331 -2.07 -29.11 20.23
C ALA A 331 -2.52 -28.54 21.59
N ASP A 332 -2.11 -27.33 21.96
CA ASP A 332 -2.38 -26.74 23.28
C ASP A 332 -3.15 -25.42 23.10
N PRO A 333 -4.40 -25.34 23.61
CA PRO A 333 -5.33 -24.25 23.36
C PRO A 333 -4.90 -22.89 23.95
N GLY A 334 -3.86 -22.84 24.80
CA GLY A 334 -3.43 -21.59 25.44
C GLY A 334 -2.46 -20.71 24.64
N VAL A 335 -2.00 -21.12 23.45
CA VAL A 335 -1.08 -20.32 22.62
C VAL A 335 -1.77 -19.87 21.35
N VAL A 336 -2.23 -18.63 21.38
CA VAL A 336 -2.68 -17.85 20.23
C VAL A 336 -1.50 -17.61 19.30
N VAL A 337 -1.71 -17.65 17.98
CA VAL A 337 -0.79 -17.04 17.00
C VAL A 337 -1.08 -15.54 16.99
N PRO A 338 -0.36 -14.72 17.76
CA PRO A 338 -0.64 -13.30 17.86
C PRO A 338 -0.22 -12.60 16.54
N ASN A 339 -0.86 -11.48 16.22
CA ASN A 339 -0.55 -10.56 15.12
C ASN A 339 0.89 -9.99 15.19
N GLU A 340 1.69 -10.31 16.20
CA GLU A 340 3.11 -9.91 16.27
C GLU A 340 4.06 -11.12 16.31
N SER A 341 3.53 -12.34 16.26
CA SER A 341 4.33 -13.56 16.10
C SER A 341 4.78 -13.81 14.68
N TRP A 342 4.84 -12.79 13.82
CA TRP A 342 5.37 -12.94 12.47
C TRP A 342 6.76 -13.59 12.50
N GLY A 343 7.58 -13.25 13.50
CA GLY A 343 8.93 -13.79 13.69
C GLY A 343 9.04 -15.03 14.57
N SER A 344 7.94 -15.58 15.12
CA SER A 344 8.03 -16.68 16.08
C SER A 344 8.38 -18.03 15.47
N VAL A 345 8.06 -18.24 14.20
CA VAL A 345 8.70 -19.22 13.31
C VAL A 345 9.48 -18.42 12.27
N ARG A 346 10.77 -18.70 12.16
CA ARG A 346 11.67 -17.84 11.41
C ARG A 346 12.81 -18.60 10.76
N PHE A 347 13.23 -18.13 9.59
CA PHE A 347 14.48 -18.55 8.96
C PHE A 347 15.58 -17.57 9.32
N VAL A 348 16.57 -18.05 10.08
CA VAL A 348 17.71 -17.26 10.55
C VAL A 348 18.97 -17.69 9.83
N PRO A 349 19.76 -16.76 9.26
CA PRO A 349 21.00 -17.08 8.58
C PRO A 349 22.12 -17.40 9.58
N SER A 350 23.04 -18.28 9.21
CA SER A 350 24.25 -18.56 9.99
C SER A 350 25.26 -17.41 9.94
N THR A 351 25.21 -16.60 8.87
CA THR A 351 26.09 -15.45 8.71
C THR A 351 25.54 -14.22 9.44
N ALA A 352 26.26 -13.79 10.48
CA ALA A 352 26.05 -12.48 11.08
C ALA A 352 26.66 -11.39 10.18
N LEU A 353 25.88 -10.36 9.84
CA LEU A 353 26.36 -9.23 9.03
C LEU A 353 26.78 -8.07 9.94
N ALA A 354 27.94 -7.49 9.68
CA ALA A 354 28.40 -6.25 10.30
C ALA A 354 27.82 -5.05 9.52
N LEU A 355 26.55 -4.74 9.77
CA LEU A 355 25.87 -3.63 9.11
C LEU A 355 26.34 -2.29 9.70
N THR A 356 26.65 -1.32 8.84
CA THR A 356 27.08 0.01 9.26
C THR A 356 25.85 0.92 9.44
N PRO A 357 25.58 1.46 10.64
CA PRO A 357 24.45 2.35 10.85
C PRO A 357 24.44 3.53 9.86
N GLY A 358 23.27 3.87 9.32
CA GLY A 358 23.09 4.93 8.33
C GLY A 358 23.40 4.54 6.87
N LYS A 359 23.99 3.38 6.62
CA LYS A 359 24.15 2.85 5.25
C LYS A 359 22.89 2.14 4.77
N GLU A 360 22.62 2.24 3.47
CA GLU A 360 21.55 1.48 2.81
C GLU A 360 22.00 0.07 2.46
N TYR A 361 21.10 -0.88 2.66
CA TYR A 361 21.25 -2.27 2.27
C TYR A 361 19.98 -2.74 1.56
N THR A 362 20.15 -3.65 0.61
CA THR A 362 19.04 -4.24 -0.14
C THR A 362 19.04 -5.75 0.01
N ILE A 363 17.92 -6.32 0.47
CA ILE A 363 17.65 -7.75 0.42
C ILE A 363 16.79 -8.07 -0.80
N THR A 364 17.16 -9.10 -1.57
CA THR A 364 16.39 -9.62 -2.70
C THR A 364 16.10 -11.10 -2.47
N PHE A 365 14.91 -11.56 -2.80
CA PHE A 365 14.52 -12.96 -2.64
C PHE A 365 13.33 -13.28 -3.55
N ASP A 366 13.13 -14.56 -3.85
CA ASP A 366 11.86 -15.04 -4.37
C ASP A 366 11.06 -15.68 -3.25
N ALA A 367 9.74 -15.47 -3.24
CA ALA A 367 8.85 -16.14 -2.30
C ALA A 367 7.54 -16.55 -2.95
N ARG A 368 6.89 -17.54 -2.33
CA ARG A 368 5.49 -17.93 -2.53
C ARG A 368 4.94 -18.50 -1.22
N GLY A 369 3.64 -18.65 -1.13
CA GLY A 369 2.99 -19.29 0.00
C GLY A 369 1.55 -19.65 -0.30
N ASP A 370 0.87 -20.23 0.69
CA ASP A 370 -0.56 -20.51 0.56
C ASP A 370 -1.35 -19.19 0.43
N ASP A 371 -2.33 -19.19 -0.47
CA ASP A 371 -3.30 -18.12 -0.71
C ASP A 371 -4.76 -18.61 -0.65
N ASP A 372 -4.96 -19.88 -0.32
CA ASP A 372 -6.25 -20.53 -0.16
C ASP A 372 -6.42 -21.01 1.29
N TRP A 373 -7.50 -20.58 1.95
CA TRP A 373 -7.74 -20.86 3.36
C TRP A 373 -9.02 -21.65 3.52
N THR A 374 -8.93 -22.89 4.00
CA THR A 374 -10.11 -23.67 4.36
C THR A 374 -10.42 -23.45 5.83
N TYR A 375 -11.57 -22.85 6.11
CA TYR A 375 -12.01 -22.54 7.45
C TYR A 375 -13.47 -22.95 7.65
N LYS A 376 -13.72 -23.80 8.65
CA LYS A 376 -15.04 -24.35 8.99
C LYS A 376 -15.84 -24.81 7.75
N GLY A 377 -15.20 -25.59 6.86
CA GLY A 377 -15.84 -26.18 5.67
C GLY A 377 -16.03 -25.26 4.45
N LYS A 378 -15.62 -23.98 4.52
CA LYS A 378 -15.57 -23.07 3.35
C LYS A 378 -14.11 -22.78 2.99
N THR A 379 -13.80 -22.78 1.70
CA THR A 379 -12.48 -22.40 1.18
C THR A 379 -12.53 -20.97 0.65
N TYR A 380 -11.61 -20.14 1.12
CA TYR A 380 -11.43 -18.74 0.71
C TYR A 380 -10.20 -18.65 -0.16
N GLN A 381 -10.41 -18.41 -1.46
CA GLN A 381 -9.33 -18.35 -2.44
C GLN A 381 -8.81 -16.94 -2.65
N ASP A 382 -7.60 -16.84 -3.20
CA ASP A 382 -6.95 -15.58 -3.62
C ASP A 382 -6.72 -14.59 -2.47
N VAL A 383 -6.45 -15.11 -1.28
CA VAL A 383 -6.16 -14.33 -0.08
C VAL A 383 -4.68 -14.55 0.27
N PRO A 384 -3.77 -13.69 -0.21
CA PRO A 384 -2.34 -13.88 0.02
C PRO A 384 -1.99 -13.83 1.50
N ARG A 385 -1.02 -14.64 1.91
CA ARG A 385 -0.41 -14.52 3.24
C ARG A 385 0.67 -13.44 3.26
N MET A 386 1.00 -12.98 4.45
CA MET A 386 2.15 -12.10 4.64
C MET A 386 3.40 -12.90 4.98
N LEU A 387 4.51 -12.52 4.33
CA LEU A 387 5.88 -12.84 4.71
C LEU A 387 6.51 -11.61 5.35
N ALA A 388 6.97 -11.72 6.59
CA ALA A 388 7.68 -10.65 7.27
C ALA A 388 9.20 -10.78 7.07
N VAL A 389 9.86 -9.65 6.85
CA VAL A 389 11.32 -9.56 6.73
C VAL A 389 11.80 -8.59 7.80
N PHE A 390 12.47 -9.15 8.81
CA PHE A 390 13.00 -8.40 9.94
C PHE A 390 14.44 -7.99 9.64
N MET A 391 14.77 -6.73 9.90
CA MET A 391 16.08 -6.16 9.60
C MET A 391 16.41 -5.10 10.67
N PRO A 392 17.69 -4.93 11.05
CA PRO A 392 18.09 -3.84 11.94
C PRO A 392 18.06 -2.52 11.16
N MET A 393 16.89 -1.89 11.12
CA MET A 393 16.62 -0.72 10.29
C MET A 393 16.24 0.50 11.12
N LYS A 394 16.58 1.68 10.59
CA LYS A 394 16.02 2.93 11.07
C LYS A 394 14.57 2.98 10.60
N THR A 395 13.62 3.19 11.50
CA THR A 395 12.23 3.44 11.15
C THR A 395 11.66 4.46 12.12
N VAL A 396 10.70 5.26 11.67
CA VAL A 396 10.04 6.26 12.52
C VAL A 396 8.71 5.75 13.08
N ARG A 397 8.23 4.61 12.58
CA ARG A 397 7.08 3.89 13.12
C ARG A 397 7.54 2.59 13.75
N LEU A 398 6.80 2.09 14.74
CA LEU A 398 7.18 0.97 15.61
C LEU A 398 7.22 -0.41 14.89
N LEU A 399 7.54 -0.47 13.60
CA LEU A 399 7.57 -1.70 12.81
C LEU A 399 8.96 -2.32 12.83
N ARG A 400 9.09 -3.50 13.44
CA ARG A 400 10.35 -4.29 13.46
C ARG A 400 10.65 -5.02 12.15
N ALA A 401 9.73 -4.93 11.18
CA ALA A 401 9.77 -5.69 9.95
C ALA A 401 9.08 -4.95 8.81
N MET A 402 9.56 -5.23 7.60
CA MET A 402 8.80 -4.97 6.38
C MET A 402 8.03 -6.24 6.00
N GLY A 403 6.77 -6.09 5.60
CA GLY A 403 5.96 -7.20 5.11
C GLY A 403 5.84 -7.18 3.58
N VAL A 404 5.72 -8.36 2.98
CA VAL A 404 5.24 -8.51 1.60
C VAL A 404 4.11 -9.54 1.55
N LEU A 405 3.15 -9.33 0.65
CA LEU A 405 2.10 -10.31 0.37
C LEU A 405 2.63 -11.33 -0.64
N VAL A 406 2.51 -12.61 -0.31
CA VAL A 406 2.91 -13.74 -1.16
C VAL A 406 1.69 -14.60 -1.47
N ASP A 407 1.58 -15.02 -2.73
CA ASP A 407 0.54 -15.93 -3.21
C ASP A 407 1.16 -17.27 -3.62
N SER A 408 0.36 -18.17 -4.20
CA SER A 408 0.83 -19.50 -4.65
C SER A 408 1.88 -19.44 -5.78
N SER A 409 2.10 -18.25 -6.38
CA SER A 409 3.04 -18.04 -7.47
C SER A 409 4.39 -17.55 -6.97
N TRP A 410 5.48 -18.05 -7.57
CA TRP A 410 6.82 -17.52 -7.31
C TRP A 410 6.92 -16.08 -7.81
N ARG A 411 7.26 -15.17 -6.90
CA ARG A 411 7.50 -13.75 -7.19
C ARG A 411 8.81 -13.29 -6.61
N SER A 412 9.46 -12.36 -7.31
CA SER A 412 10.69 -11.72 -6.85
C SER A 412 10.37 -10.43 -6.08
N TYR A 413 10.97 -10.32 -4.90
CA TYR A 413 10.86 -9.19 -3.99
C TYR A 413 12.23 -8.59 -3.78
N SER A 414 12.26 -7.27 -3.58
CA SER A 414 13.49 -6.60 -3.17
C SER A 414 13.17 -5.39 -2.31
N LEU A 415 13.68 -5.44 -1.09
CA LEU A 415 13.44 -4.49 -0.02
C LEU A 415 14.74 -3.81 0.35
N THR A 416 14.72 -2.48 0.34
CA THR A 416 15.85 -1.63 0.75
C THR A 416 15.54 -1.02 2.11
N PHE A 417 16.54 -0.98 2.99
CA PHE A 417 16.48 -0.37 4.31
C PHE A 417 17.76 0.39 4.66
N THR A 418 17.65 1.42 5.51
CA THR A 418 18.82 2.05 6.14
C THR A 418 19.12 1.34 7.44
N ALA A 419 20.34 0.85 7.63
CA ALA A 419 20.70 0.13 8.85
C ALA A 419 20.66 1.02 10.09
N ALA A 420 20.11 0.52 11.20
CA ALA A 420 20.13 1.18 12.51
C ALA A 420 21.31 0.70 13.38
N SER A 421 21.65 1.51 14.37
CA SER A 421 22.50 1.05 15.47
C SER A 421 21.65 0.21 16.42
N CYS A 422 21.95 -1.09 16.50
CA CYS A 422 21.26 -2.00 17.40
C CYS A 422 22.17 -2.44 18.55
N PRO A 423 21.94 -1.97 19.78
CA PRO A 423 22.69 -2.48 20.92
C PRO A 423 22.38 -3.96 21.10
N SER A 424 23.42 -4.78 21.20
CA SER A 424 23.33 -6.24 21.22
C SER A 424 22.56 -6.83 22.43
N SER A 425 22.13 -6.00 23.38
CA SER A 425 21.59 -6.43 24.67
C SER A 425 20.17 -5.95 25.01
N SER A 426 19.54 -5.06 24.24
CA SER A 426 18.19 -4.57 24.56
C SER A 426 17.11 -5.39 23.85
N THR A 427 16.46 -6.30 24.57
CA THR A 427 15.21 -6.95 24.13
C THR A 427 14.04 -5.96 23.95
N ASN A 428 14.21 -4.73 24.44
CA ASN A 428 13.17 -3.70 24.46
C ASN A 428 13.36 -2.60 23.41
N ASP A 429 14.48 -2.59 22.66
CA ASP A 429 14.60 -1.62 21.58
C ASP A 429 13.67 -2.04 20.44
N ARG A 430 12.69 -1.18 20.17
CA ARG A 430 11.62 -1.45 19.21
C ARG A 430 12.10 -1.32 17.76
N PHE A 431 13.32 -0.82 17.54
CA PHE A 431 13.94 -0.71 16.22
C PHE A 431 14.86 -1.88 15.87
N CYS A 432 15.07 -2.79 16.82
CA CYS A 432 16.03 -3.86 16.67
C CYS A 432 15.38 -5.25 16.64
N PRO A 433 15.96 -6.17 15.85
CA PRO A 433 15.70 -7.59 15.98
C PRO A 433 15.83 -8.10 17.42
N PRO A 434 15.25 -9.28 17.73
CA PRO A 434 15.52 -9.98 18.98
C PRO A 434 17.02 -10.09 19.28
N SER A 435 17.36 -10.03 20.57
CA SER A 435 18.74 -10.12 21.05
C SER A 435 19.49 -11.30 20.39
N GLY A 436 20.65 -11.00 19.82
CA GLY A 436 21.51 -11.99 19.15
C GLY A 436 21.33 -12.12 17.63
N ILE A 437 20.33 -11.47 17.00
CA ILE A 437 20.14 -11.50 15.54
C ILE A 437 20.39 -10.12 14.91
N ASN A 438 21.64 -9.81 14.55
CA ASN A 438 21.99 -8.50 13.96
C ASN A 438 21.97 -8.47 12.43
N THR A 439 21.12 -9.27 11.80
CA THR A 439 21.13 -9.50 10.34
C THR A 439 19.70 -9.74 9.83
N PRO A 440 19.40 -9.47 8.54
CA PRO A 440 18.08 -9.74 7.96
C PRO A 440 17.65 -11.21 8.12
N TYR A 441 16.41 -11.43 8.52
CA TYR A 441 15.81 -12.76 8.64
C TYR A 441 14.32 -12.75 8.25
N PHE A 442 13.75 -13.93 8.02
CA PHE A 442 12.36 -14.07 7.57
C PHE A 442 11.47 -14.64 8.67
N GLY A 443 10.33 -14.02 8.90
CA GLY A 443 9.27 -14.52 9.77
C GLY A 443 8.09 -15.06 8.96
N VAL A 444 7.63 -16.27 9.29
CA VAL A 444 6.65 -17.02 8.49
C VAL A 444 5.39 -17.45 9.28
N SER A 445 5.25 -17.03 10.54
CA SER A 445 4.16 -17.48 11.43
C SER A 445 3.08 -16.43 11.67
N GLU A 446 2.75 -15.61 10.67
CA GLU A 446 1.55 -14.78 10.77
C GLU A 446 0.27 -15.61 10.88
N GLN A 447 0.22 -16.77 10.23
CA GLN A 447 -0.84 -17.78 10.38
C GLN A 447 -0.29 -19.15 9.96
N VAL A 448 -1.08 -20.21 10.16
CA VAL A 448 -0.75 -21.56 9.70
C VAL A 448 -0.55 -21.63 8.17
N GLY A 449 -0.02 -22.74 7.67
CA GLY A 449 0.18 -22.99 6.24
C GLY A 449 1.63 -22.86 5.79
N LYS A 450 1.84 -23.03 4.49
CA LYS A 450 3.15 -23.15 3.84
C LYS A 450 3.70 -21.83 3.33
N THR A 451 4.99 -21.61 3.56
CA THR A 451 5.78 -20.53 2.95
C THR A 451 7.05 -21.11 2.35
N GLU A 452 7.43 -20.64 1.16
CA GLU A 452 8.66 -21.01 0.49
C GLU A 452 9.45 -19.76 0.05
N ILE A 453 10.76 -19.77 0.27
CA ILE A 453 11.67 -18.67 -0.02
C ILE A 453 12.93 -19.21 -0.69
N ARG A 454 13.43 -18.55 -1.72
CA ARG A 454 14.68 -18.93 -2.40
C ARG A 454 15.42 -17.71 -2.94
N ASN A 455 16.60 -17.95 -3.51
CA ASN A 455 17.40 -16.91 -4.18
C ASN A 455 17.67 -15.68 -3.30
N ILE A 456 17.87 -15.91 -2.00
CA ILE A 456 18.07 -14.84 -1.02
C ILE A 456 19.46 -14.24 -1.19
N LYS A 457 19.53 -12.92 -1.35
CA LYS A 457 20.76 -12.17 -1.48
C LYS A 457 20.65 -10.85 -0.71
N VAL A 458 21.76 -10.40 -0.16
CA VAL A 458 21.85 -9.09 0.50
C VAL A 458 23.03 -8.33 -0.09
N TYR A 459 22.84 -7.04 -0.33
CA TYR A 459 23.83 -6.14 -0.90
C TYR A 459 23.94 -4.87 -0.05
N GLU A 460 25.14 -4.32 0.07
CA GLU A 460 25.31 -2.91 0.43
C GLU A 460 24.87 -2.06 -0.77
N GLY A 461 24.12 -0.98 -0.51
CA GLY A 461 23.58 -0.07 -1.51
C GLY A 461 22.08 -0.22 -1.73
N SER A 462 21.54 0.70 -2.52
CA SER A 462 20.09 0.87 -2.71
C SER A 462 19.56 0.13 -3.92
N GLY A 463 18.37 -0.47 -3.77
CA GLY A 463 17.56 -0.93 -4.88
C GLY A 463 16.51 0.11 -5.32
N GLU A 464 16.38 1.27 -4.69
CA GLU A 464 15.18 2.11 -4.85
C GLU A 464 15.29 3.22 -5.90
N ARG A 465 15.82 2.89 -7.08
CA ARG A 465 15.83 3.80 -8.24
C ARG A 465 14.97 3.22 -9.34
N TRP A 466 13.96 3.97 -9.75
CA TRP A 466 12.94 3.51 -10.67
C TRP A 466 12.80 4.48 -11.82
N SER A 467 12.59 3.94 -13.03
CA SER A 467 12.27 4.75 -14.19
C SER A 467 11.24 4.08 -15.08
N ARG A 468 10.46 4.89 -15.79
CA ARG A 468 9.59 4.41 -16.85
C ARG A 468 9.44 5.45 -17.94
N GLU A 469 9.60 5.02 -19.18
CA GLU A 469 9.37 5.85 -20.35
C GLU A 469 7.92 5.82 -20.78
N PHE A 470 7.48 6.99 -21.27
CA PHE A 470 6.16 7.23 -21.83
C PHE A 470 6.31 7.93 -23.18
N GLY A 471 5.22 7.98 -23.94
CA GLY A 471 5.22 8.63 -25.26
C GLY A 471 5.68 10.08 -25.19
N GLY A 472 5.16 10.84 -24.22
CA GLY A 472 5.46 12.26 -24.03
C GLY A 472 6.65 12.57 -23.12
N GLY A 473 7.28 11.57 -22.48
CA GLY A 473 8.29 11.86 -21.47
C GLY A 473 8.88 10.65 -20.75
N ILE A 474 9.54 10.91 -19.63
CA ILE A 474 10.08 9.89 -18.72
C ILE A 474 9.84 10.33 -17.27
N VAL A 475 9.54 9.36 -16.41
CA VAL A 475 9.44 9.54 -14.96
C VAL A 475 10.61 8.83 -14.30
N LEU A 476 11.27 9.53 -13.38
CA LEU A 476 12.45 9.08 -12.66
C LEU A 476 12.18 9.22 -11.16
N LEU A 477 12.34 8.17 -10.39
CA LEU A 477 12.10 8.15 -8.94
C LEU A 477 13.35 7.64 -8.23
N ASN A 478 13.93 8.49 -7.38
CA ASN A 478 15.07 8.16 -6.55
C ASN A 478 14.67 8.10 -5.08
N MET A 479 14.48 6.89 -4.56
CA MET A 479 14.24 6.64 -3.16
C MET A 479 15.47 6.10 -2.44
N SER A 480 16.67 6.25 -3.01
CA SER A 480 17.93 6.07 -2.27
C SER A 480 18.25 7.30 -1.41
N ASN A 481 19.12 7.14 -0.41
CA ASN A 481 19.59 8.22 0.45
C ASN A 481 20.73 9.04 -0.15
N VAL A 482 21.10 8.76 -1.40
CA VAL A 482 22.12 9.50 -2.18
C VAL A 482 21.56 9.98 -3.52
N PRO A 483 22.09 11.06 -4.11
CA PRO A 483 21.70 11.48 -5.45
C PRO A 483 21.92 10.40 -6.51
N TRP A 484 21.07 10.40 -7.53
CA TRP A 484 21.14 9.50 -8.68
C TRP A 484 21.44 10.27 -9.96
N ASN A 485 22.56 9.97 -10.60
CA ASN A 485 22.87 10.44 -11.95
C ASN A 485 22.41 9.39 -12.95
N VAL A 486 21.38 9.70 -13.74
CA VAL A 486 20.83 8.80 -14.74
C VAL A 486 21.22 9.26 -16.14
N ALA A 487 21.69 8.32 -16.97
CA ALA A 487 21.90 8.56 -18.40
C ALA A 487 20.57 8.49 -19.15
N LEU A 488 20.38 9.39 -20.12
CA LEU A 488 19.15 9.50 -20.90
C LEU A 488 19.41 9.10 -22.36
N SER A 489 18.53 8.26 -22.89
CA SER A 489 18.58 7.74 -24.28
C SER A 489 17.87 8.65 -25.29
N GLY A 490 17.48 9.87 -24.91
CA GLY A 490 16.72 10.79 -25.75
C GLY A 490 16.87 12.24 -25.34
N SER A 491 16.26 13.14 -26.12
CA SER A 491 16.24 14.57 -25.84
C SER A 491 15.04 14.92 -24.97
N PHE A 492 15.33 15.50 -23.81
CA PHE A 492 14.33 15.87 -22.82
C PHE A 492 14.52 17.32 -22.36
N LYS A 493 13.47 17.89 -21.80
CA LYS A 493 13.52 19.13 -21.01
C LYS A 493 12.77 18.93 -19.71
N ARG A 494 13.08 19.75 -18.71
CA ARG A 494 12.24 19.88 -17.53
C ARG A 494 10.89 20.48 -17.93
N ILE A 495 9.85 20.19 -17.15
CA ILE A 495 8.58 20.93 -17.25
C ILE A 495 8.89 22.41 -17.00
N GLN A 496 8.18 23.33 -17.65
CA GLN A 496 8.23 24.74 -17.30
C GLN A 496 7.06 25.02 -16.37
N GLY A 497 7.32 25.02 -15.08
CA GLY A 497 6.32 25.09 -14.01
C GLY A 497 6.10 26.50 -13.49
N MET A 498 4.92 26.72 -12.91
CA MET A 498 4.61 27.90 -12.10
C MET A 498 4.67 27.58 -10.61
N VAL A 499 4.34 26.34 -10.22
CA VAL A 499 4.26 25.92 -8.82
C VAL A 499 5.64 25.63 -8.24
N ASP A 500 6.46 24.86 -8.96
CA ASP A 500 7.84 24.58 -8.56
C ASP A 500 8.82 24.94 -9.69
N PRO A 501 9.03 26.23 -10.00
CA PRO A 501 9.89 26.65 -11.11
C PRO A 501 11.38 26.40 -10.86
N VAL A 502 11.79 25.96 -9.66
CA VAL A 502 13.18 25.56 -9.39
C VAL A 502 13.44 24.18 -9.98
N VAL A 503 12.54 23.22 -9.73
CA VAL A 503 12.63 21.87 -10.30
C VAL A 503 12.12 21.85 -11.74
N ASN A 504 11.00 22.53 -12.00
CA ASN A 504 10.34 22.66 -13.29
C ASN A 504 10.72 24.01 -13.94
N ASN A 505 11.98 24.17 -14.31
CA ASN A 505 12.51 25.42 -14.88
C ASN A 505 12.48 25.49 -16.43
N GLY A 506 11.90 24.49 -17.11
CA GLY A 506 11.83 24.43 -18.57
C GLY A 506 13.15 24.15 -19.29
N SER A 507 14.27 24.01 -18.57
CA SER A 507 15.58 23.89 -19.19
C SER A 507 15.75 22.57 -19.94
N ALA A 508 16.52 22.60 -21.03
CA ALA A 508 16.93 21.40 -21.73
C ALA A 508 17.78 20.52 -20.81
N VAL A 509 17.55 19.22 -20.85
CA VAL A 509 18.33 18.22 -20.13
C VAL A 509 19.31 17.60 -21.11
N GLY A 510 20.59 17.53 -20.72
CA GLY A 510 21.64 16.89 -21.51
C GLY A 510 21.49 15.37 -21.59
N SER A 511 22.59 14.68 -21.89
CA SER A 511 22.63 13.20 -21.92
C SER A 511 22.47 12.53 -20.55
N SER A 512 22.40 13.32 -19.47
CA SER A 512 22.18 12.83 -18.11
C SER A 512 21.49 13.87 -17.24
N VAL A 513 20.84 13.41 -16.16
CA VAL A 513 20.26 14.28 -15.14
C VAL A 513 20.51 13.72 -13.74
N THR A 514 20.66 14.62 -12.77
CA THR A 514 20.76 14.28 -11.35
C THR A 514 19.39 14.41 -10.69
N ILE A 515 18.94 13.35 -10.03
CA ILE A 515 17.78 13.34 -9.14
C ILE A 515 18.31 13.37 -7.69
N PRO A 516 17.90 14.33 -6.85
CA PRO A 516 18.25 14.34 -5.44
C PRO A 516 17.87 13.04 -4.71
N ALA A 517 18.48 12.80 -3.56
CA ALA A 517 18.05 11.72 -2.67
C ALA A 517 16.59 11.92 -2.25
N ARG A 518 15.81 10.85 -2.19
CA ARG A 518 14.39 10.86 -1.79
C ARG A 518 13.58 11.92 -2.56
N ASP A 519 13.62 11.84 -3.89
CA ASP A 519 12.92 12.74 -4.80
C ASP A 519 12.55 12.05 -6.13
N ALA A 520 11.75 12.69 -6.95
CA ALA A 520 11.40 12.26 -8.29
C ALA A 520 11.46 13.42 -9.29
N LEU A 521 11.52 13.09 -10.58
CA LEU A 521 11.56 14.04 -11.67
C LEU A 521 10.73 13.58 -12.87
N PHE A 522 9.98 14.52 -13.45
CA PHE A 522 9.21 14.34 -14.66
C PHE A 522 9.85 15.14 -15.77
N LEU A 523 10.15 14.48 -16.89
CA LEU A 523 10.81 15.12 -18.03
C LEU A 523 9.95 15.01 -19.28
N VAL A 524 9.85 16.12 -20.01
CA VAL A 524 9.12 16.24 -21.27
C VAL A 524 10.05 15.89 -22.42
N ARG A 525 9.60 15.01 -23.31
CA ARG A 525 10.33 14.68 -24.54
C ARG A 525 10.28 15.85 -25.52
N THR A 526 11.43 16.26 -26.07
CA THR A 526 11.51 17.44 -26.97
C THR A 526 11.59 17.08 -28.46
N ALA A 527 11.92 15.84 -28.79
CA ALA A 527 11.90 15.32 -30.15
C ALA A 527 10.85 14.22 -30.27
N ALA A 528 10.08 14.21 -31.37
CA ALA A 528 9.13 13.14 -31.65
C ALA A 528 9.88 11.79 -31.64
N PRO A 529 9.35 10.74 -30.99
CA PRO A 529 9.97 9.42 -31.07
C PRO A 529 10.05 9.03 -32.54
N SER A 530 11.23 8.57 -32.99
CA SER A 530 11.36 7.93 -34.29
C SER A 530 10.34 6.80 -34.35
N ALA A 531 9.41 6.88 -35.31
CA ALA A 531 8.30 5.94 -35.46
C ALA A 531 8.84 4.52 -35.73
N SER A 532 9.07 3.74 -34.68
CA SER A 532 9.57 2.36 -34.80
C SER A 532 9.15 1.43 -33.66
N ALA A 533 8.36 1.88 -32.68
CA ALA A 533 7.86 0.99 -31.63
C ALA A 533 6.37 0.71 -31.86
N THR A 534 6.08 -0.44 -32.46
CA THR A 534 4.75 -1.05 -32.43
C THR A 534 4.31 -1.18 -30.96
N PRO A 535 3.15 -0.64 -30.56
CA PRO A 535 2.68 -0.74 -29.18
C PRO A 535 2.55 -2.21 -28.76
N ALA A 536 3.19 -2.56 -27.63
CA ALA A 536 3.00 -3.85 -27.01
C ALA A 536 1.61 -3.92 -26.36
N GLY A 537 0.74 -4.77 -26.91
CA GLY A 537 -0.43 -5.36 -26.24
C GLY A 537 -1.45 -4.38 -25.68
N ASP A 538 -2.49 -4.08 -26.47
CA ASP A 538 -3.71 -3.46 -25.98
C ASP A 538 -4.32 -4.30 -24.84
N ARG A 539 -4.24 -3.78 -23.62
CA ARG A 539 -5.24 -4.07 -22.57
C ARG A 539 -6.50 -3.26 -22.88
N PRO A 540 -7.71 -3.73 -22.50
CA PRO A 540 -9.00 -3.37 -23.13
C PRO A 540 -9.52 -1.94 -22.89
N TYR A 541 -8.71 -1.00 -22.40
CA TYR A 541 -9.15 0.38 -22.18
C TYR A 541 -9.43 1.15 -23.49
N ALA A 542 -8.78 0.79 -24.61
CA ALA A 542 -9.07 1.40 -25.91
C ALA A 542 -10.45 1.01 -26.47
N GLN A 543 -10.95 -0.17 -26.11
CA GLN A 543 -12.26 -0.63 -26.54
C GLN A 543 -13.37 0.19 -25.87
N LEU A 544 -13.24 0.48 -24.56
CA LEU A 544 -14.22 1.28 -23.80
C LEU A 544 -14.42 2.69 -24.37
N ALA A 545 -13.37 3.39 -24.80
CA ALA A 545 -13.52 4.72 -25.41
C ALA A 545 -14.31 4.67 -26.72
N SER A 546 -14.05 3.67 -27.58
CA SER A 546 -14.81 3.46 -28.82
C SER A 546 -16.26 3.03 -28.57
N THR A 547 -16.51 2.23 -27.52
CA THR A 547 -17.86 1.81 -27.14
C THR A 547 -18.65 2.98 -26.54
N PHE A 548 -18.01 3.90 -25.82
CA PHE A 548 -18.66 5.10 -25.28
C PHE A 548 -19.11 6.06 -26.39
N THR A 549 -18.27 6.30 -27.40
CA THR A 549 -18.66 7.13 -28.56
C THR A 549 -19.79 6.48 -29.38
N ALA A 550 -19.78 5.14 -29.50
CA ALA A 550 -20.87 4.41 -30.15
C ALA A 550 -22.18 4.46 -29.34
N LEU A 551 -22.11 4.40 -27.99
CA LEU A 551 -23.26 4.53 -27.10
C LEU A 551 -23.86 5.94 -27.10
N GLU A 552 -23.04 6.98 -27.19
CA GLU A 552 -23.50 8.36 -27.33
C GLU A 552 -24.26 8.57 -28.64
N SER A 553 -23.73 8.04 -29.76
CA SER A 553 -24.41 8.06 -31.06
C SER A 553 -25.77 7.34 -31.02
N VAL A 554 -25.84 6.16 -30.41
CA VAL A 554 -27.09 5.41 -30.28
C VAL A 554 -28.09 6.11 -29.36
N MET A 555 -27.62 6.75 -28.29
CA MET A 555 -28.48 7.56 -27.41
C MET A 555 -29.06 8.77 -28.11
N ASP A 556 -28.30 9.43 -28.99
CA ASP A 556 -28.79 10.57 -29.76
C ASP A 556 -29.78 10.15 -30.85
N ASP A 557 -29.58 8.98 -31.47
CA ASP A 557 -30.56 8.39 -32.39
C ASP A 557 -31.87 8.01 -31.68
N ILE A 558 -31.79 7.45 -30.47
CA ILE A 558 -32.98 7.13 -29.65
C ILE A 558 -33.72 8.40 -29.24
N LYS A 559 -33.02 9.46 -28.80
CA LYS A 559 -33.63 10.76 -28.48
C LYS A 559 -34.33 11.35 -29.71
N ALA A 560 -33.69 11.30 -30.88
CA ALA A 560 -34.28 11.78 -32.13
C ALA A 560 -35.52 10.98 -32.53
N LEU A 561 -35.52 9.65 -32.32
CA LEU A 561 -36.66 8.79 -32.59
C LEU A 561 -37.83 9.06 -31.62
N ILE A 562 -37.56 9.23 -30.32
CA ILE A 562 -38.56 9.57 -29.31
C ILE A 562 -39.18 10.94 -29.65
N PHE A 563 -38.35 11.93 -29.96
CA PHE A 563 -38.82 13.28 -30.30
C PHE A 563 -39.70 13.31 -31.57
N ARG A 564 -39.40 12.47 -32.57
CA ARG A 564 -40.24 12.32 -33.77
C ARG A 564 -41.54 11.57 -33.52
N THR A 565 -41.54 10.62 -32.58
CA THR A 565 -42.67 9.71 -32.36
C THR A 565 -43.70 10.31 -31.39
N PHE A 566 -43.23 11.05 -30.38
CA PHE A 566 -44.09 11.52 -29.28
C PHE A 566 -44.24 13.06 -29.23
N GLY A 567 -43.52 13.80 -30.07
CA GLY A 567 -43.54 15.26 -30.07
C GLY A 567 -42.83 15.86 -28.84
N PRO A 568 -42.76 17.20 -28.73
CA PRO A 568 -41.91 17.89 -27.76
C PRO A 568 -42.42 17.90 -26.31
N ASN A 569 -43.49 17.15 -25.99
CA ASN A 569 -44.12 17.14 -24.65
C ASN A 569 -43.90 15.84 -23.91
#